data_AF-A0AA40ES96-F1
#
_entry.id   AF-A0AA40ES96-F1
#
_cell.length_a   1.000
_cell.length_b   1.000
_cell.length_c   1.000
_cell.angle_alpha   90.00
_cell.angle_beta   90.00
_cell.angle_gamma   90.00
#
_symmetry.space_group_name_H-M   'P 1'
#
loop_
_entity.id
_entity.type
_entity.pdbx_description
1 polymer ?
#
loop_
_entity_poly.entity_id
_entity_poly.type
_entity_poly.pdbx_seq_one_letter_code
_entity_poly.pdbx_strand_id
1 'polypeptide(L)'
;MPLILNGPQGTAILVPVDESGLYLWDTENAQVPTVVEESRSQSQKQSEDVSALPGVPSLPLPPVITTEHPILLPKNLEILGLGGSGYIYKCPGGFAYKVHASQREVDFMKAAGDCSVTPFSRVMRNVHGVLVPCGLIMELATPFNFKLVPSEERATVKDEMINLVERLHSSKVGIVHGDIKPANFLRCRDGKLRLCDFDSARLIADEDTEGWEGFVSERYVAPSRGFPKYGPPTVRDDNYALAISIWELYTGNDALIDEDMEEVLNDGRTVDVDELEDQDIRNFVRKRLRDGGAKVEAPKFY
;
A
#
# COMPACT_ATOMS: atom_id res chain seq x y z
N MET A 1 11.38 21.15 -11.47
CA MET A 1 10.26 22.12 -11.54
C MET A 1 9.70 22.12 -12.96
N PRO A 2 8.38 22.11 -13.17
CA PRO A 2 7.81 22.12 -14.51
C PRO A 2 8.06 23.45 -15.22
N LEU A 3 8.44 23.38 -16.49
CA LEU A 3 8.66 24.54 -17.35
C LEU A 3 7.42 24.74 -18.23
N ILE A 4 6.80 25.92 -18.15
CA ILE A 4 5.61 26.27 -18.93
C ILE A 4 6.04 27.17 -20.09
N LEU A 5 5.78 26.72 -21.33
CA LEU A 5 6.07 27.48 -22.54
C LEU A 5 4.75 27.87 -23.21
N ASN A 6 4.55 29.18 -23.37
CA ASN A 6 3.37 29.73 -24.02
C ASN A 6 3.74 30.23 -25.42
N GLY A 7 3.07 29.70 -26.44
CA GLY A 7 3.22 30.12 -27.83
C GLY A 7 1.88 30.50 -28.47
N PRO A 8 1.90 31.09 -29.67
CA PRO A 8 0.69 31.50 -30.38
C PRO A 8 -0.20 30.33 -30.85
N GLN A 9 0.22 29.08 -30.66
CA GLN A 9 -0.55 27.86 -30.96
C GLN A 9 -0.91 27.04 -29.70
N GLY A 10 -0.77 27.59 -28.49
CA GLY A 10 -1.19 26.92 -27.25
C GLY A 10 -0.10 26.86 -26.16
N THR A 11 -0.44 26.23 -25.03
CA THR A 11 0.43 26.10 -23.85
C THR A 11 0.98 24.68 -23.75
N ALA A 12 2.31 24.55 -23.73
CA ALA A 12 2.99 23.28 -23.47
C ALA A 12 3.56 23.26 -22.03
N ILE A 13 3.37 22.13 -21.33
CA ILE A 13 3.91 21.91 -19.98
C ILE A 13 4.93 20.78 -20.05
N LEU A 14 6.20 21.10 -19.78
CA LEU A 14 7.28 20.12 -19.68
C LEU A 14 7.51 19.77 -18.21
N VAL A 15 7.26 18.49 -17.86
CA VAL A 15 7.57 17.93 -16.53
C VAL A 15 8.77 17.01 -16.68
N PRO A 16 9.86 17.21 -15.91
CA PRO A 16 10.98 16.28 -15.92
C PRO A 16 10.59 14.98 -15.21
N VAL A 17 10.77 13.87 -15.91
CA VAL A 17 10.89 12.52 -15.34
C VAL A 17 12.36 12.12 -15.55
N ASP A 18 12.92 11.38 -14.61
CA ASP A 18 14.33 10.92 -14.53
C ASP A 18 14.87 10.23 -15.81
N GLU A 19 16.19 9.94 -15.81
CA GLU A 19 17.17 9.85 -16.91
C GLU A 19 16.88 9.00 -18.20
N SER A 20 15.64 8.78 -18.61
CA SER A 20 15.31 7.97 -19.80
C SER A 20 14.46 8.64 -20.90
N GLY A 21 14.24 9.96 -20.85
CA GLY A 21 13.82 10.76 -22.03
C GLY A 21 12.53 11.58 -21.87
N LEU A 22 12.41 12.64 -22.68
CA LEU A 22 11.32 13.62 -22.66
C LEU A 22 10.15 13.21 -23.58
N TYR A 23 8.90 13.29 -23.10
CA TYR A 23 7.70 13.19 -23.94
C TYR A 23 7.02 14.57 -24.10
N LEU A 24 6.61 14.88 -25.34
CA LEU A 24 5.80 16.05 -25.70
C LEU A 24 4.32 15.68 -25.72
N TRP A 25 3.49 16.41 -24.98
CA TRP A 25 2.03 16.31 -25.06
C TRP A 25 1.46 17.56 -25.75
N ASP A 26 0.89 17.40 -26.94
CA ASP A 26 0.15 18.45 -27.65
C ASP A 26 -1.34 18.31 -27.29
N THR A 27 -1.94 19.38 -26.76
CA THR A 27 -3.31 19.38 -26.25
C THR A 27 -4.38 19.66 -27.30
N GLU A 28 -4.05 19.97 -28.56
CA GLU A 28 -5.06 20.47 -29.51
C GLU A 28 -5.42 19.58 -30.70
N ASN A 29 -4.70 18.47 -30.97
CA ASN A 29 -5.13 17.50 -32.00
C ASN A 29 -4.76 16.06 -31.65
N ALA A 30 -5.67 15.36 -30.95
CA ALA A 30 -5.59 13.91 -30.82
C ALA A 30 -6.81 13.25 -31.47
N GLN A 31 -6.64 12.75 -32.70
CA GLN A 31 -7.31 11.50 -33.04
C GLN A 31 -6.76 10.42 -32.10
N VAL A 32 -7.67 9.72 -31.44
CA VAL A 32 -7.37 8.57 -30.57
C VAL A 32 -6.49 7.59 -31.35
N PRO A 33 -5.32 7.17 -30.85
CA PRO A 33 -4.55 6.12 -31.49
C PRO A 33 -5.42 4.85 -31.51
N THR A 34 -5.73 4.36 -32.70
CA THR A 34 -6.26 3.02 -32.89
C THR A 34 -5.20 2.05 -32.37
N VAL A 35 -5.54 1.30 -31.33
CA VAL A 35 -4.71 0.22 -30.80
C VAL A 35 -4.52 -0.81 -31.91
N VAL A 36 -3.29 -0.96 -32.40
CA VAL A 36 -2.88 -2.19 -33.07
C VAL A 36 -2.80 -3.23 -31.95
N GLU A 37 -3.74 -4.18 -31.95
CA GLU A 37 -3.71 -5.34 -31.08
C GLU A 37 -2.42 -6.13 -31.34
N GLU A 38 -1.39 -5.88 -30.52
CA GLU A 38 -0.40 -6.93 -30.28
C GLU A 38 -1.08 -7.98 -29.40
N SER A 39 -1.31 -9.13 -30.00
CA SER A 39 -1.87 -10.34 -29.43
C SER A 39 -1.13 -10.75 -28.16
N ARG A 40 -1.51 -10.18 -27.03
CA ARG A 40 -1.41 -10.86 -25.74
C ARG A 40 -2.52 -11.90 -25.74
N SER A 41 -2.13 -13.15 -25.74
CA SER A 41 -3.01 -14.31 -25.65
C SER A 41 -4.05 -14.09 -24.55
N GLN A 42 -5.27 -13.78 -24.97
CA GLN A 42 -6.45 -13.81 -24.13
C GLN A 42 -6.67 -15.25 -23.69
N SER A 43 -6.18 -15.61 -22.52
CA SER A 43 -6.93 -16.54 -21.68
C SER A 43 -8.18 -15.79 -21.23
N GLN A 44 -9.28 -16.02 -21.93
CA GLN A 44 -10.62 -15.72 -21.45
C GLN A 44 -10.77 -16.31 -20.04
N LYS A 45 -10.64 -15.48 -19.00
CA LYS A 45 -11.36 -15.72 -17.76
C LYS A 45 -12.50 -14.72 -17.74
N GLN A 46 -13.70 -15.30 -17.73
CA GLN A 46 -14.97 -14.63 -17.56
C GLN A 46 -14.87 -13.65 -16.39
N SER A 47 -15.71 -12.62 -16.46
CA SER A 47 -16.11 -11.78 -15.34
C SER A 47 -16.49 -12.66 -14.14
N GLU A 48 -15.52 -13.01 -13.31
CA GLU A 48 -15.78 -13.50 -11.97
C GLU A 48 -16.19 -12.25 -11.18
N ASP A 49 -17.49 -12.15 -10.97
CA ASP A 49 -18.04 -11.50 -9.81
C ASP A 49 -17.42 -12.20 -8.60
N VAL A 50 -16.23 -11.72 -8.15
CA VAL A 50 -15.48 -12.20 -6.97
C VAL A 50 -16.22 -11.75 -5.70
N SER A 51 -17.51 -12.04 -5.65
CA SER A 51 -18.37 -11.67 -4.54
C SER A 51 -18.06 -12.59 -3.36
N ALA A 52 -17.49 -11.94 -2.34
CA ALA A 52 -17.10 -12.49 -1.04
C ALA A 52 -15.81 -13.33 -1.04
N LEU A 53 -14.75 -12.71 -0.49
CA LEU A 53 -13.65 -13.41 0.16
C LEU A 53 -14.19 -14.64 0.93
N PRO A 54 -13.64 -15.85 0.71
CA PRO A 54 -14.15 -17.08 1.33
C PRO A 54 -14.27 -16.95 2.85
N GLY A 55 -15.44 -17.30 3.41
CA GLY A 55 -15.68 -17.24 4.85
C GLY A 55 -15.92 -15.84 5.43
N VAL A 56 -15.86 -14.77 4.62
CA VAL A 56 -16.27 -13.43 5.04
C VAL A 56 -17.79 -13.29 4.86
N PRO A 57 -18.56 -12.96 5.92
CA PRO A 57 -19.97 -12.65 5.76
C PRO A 57 -20.15 -11.57 4.68
N SER A 58 -21.17 -11.68 3.84
CA SER A 58 -21.43 -10.70 2.78
C SER A 58 -21.74 -9.32 3.41
N LEU A 59 -20.69 -8.52 3.65
CA LEU A 59 -20.83 -7.15 4.11
C LEU A 59 -21.39 -6.35 2.93
N PRO A 60 -22.37 -5.45 3.14
CA PRO A 60 -22.88 -4.61 2.06
C PRO A 60 -21.73 -3.80 1.46
N LEU A 61 -21.63 -3.79 0.13
CA LEU A 61 -20.62 -2.96 -0.55
C LEU A 61 -20.90 -1.48 -0.31
N PRO A 62 -19.85 -0.63 -0.25
CA PRO A 62 -20.02 0.80 -0.21
C PRO A 62 -20.84 1.25 -1.43
N PRO A 63 -21.69 2.29 -1.26
CA PRO A 63 -22.47 2.85 -2.34
C PRO A 63 -21.59 3.27 -3.52
N VAL A 64 -22.18 3.34 -4.69
CA VAL A 64 -21.51 3.75 -5.93
C VAL A 64 -21.77 5.23 -6.17
N ILE A 65 -20.71 5.97 -6.50
CA ILE A 65 -20.79 7.28 -7.14
C ILE A 65 -20.08 7.24 -8.47
N THR A 66 -20.41 8.16 -9.38
CA THR A 66 -19.74 8.26 -10.67
C THR A 66 -18.67 9.34 -10.66
N THR A 67 -17.77 9.32 -11.65
CA THR A 67 -16.73 10.34 -11.85
C THR A 67 -17.27 11.76 -12.03
N GLU A 68 -18.55 11.92 -12.35
CA GLU A 68 -19.23 13.21 -12.51
C GLU A 68 -19.78 13.76 -11.18
N HIS A 69 -19.68 13.01 -10.08
CA HIS A 69 -20.18 13.44 -8.79
C HIS A 69 -19.48 14.75 -8.33
N PRO A 70 -20.20 15.76 -7.81
CA PRO A 70 -19.62 17.07 -7.47
C PRO A 70 -18.41 17.02 -6.54
N ILE A 71 -18.32 16.02 -5.66
CA ILE A 71 -17.19 15.81 -4.75
C ILE A 71 -15.86 15.55 -5.48
N LEU A 72 -15.92 15.01 -6.70
CA LEU A 72 -14.77 14.61 -7.52
C LEU A 72 -14.38 15.66 -8.58
N LEU A 73 -15.05 16.82 -8.60
CA LEU A 73 -14.68 17.90 -9.52
C LEU A 73 -13.26 18.38 -9.22
N PRO A 74 -12.39 18.62 -10.23
CA PRO A 74 -10.98 18.95 -10.02
C PRO A 74 -10.73 20.12 -9.05
N LYS A 75 -11.58 21.15 -9.07
CA LYS A 75 -11.53 22.30 -8.14
C LYS A 75 -11.70 21.94 -6.66
N ASN A 76 -12.22 20.76 -6.36
CA ASN A 76 -12.48 20.25 -5.03
C ASN A 76 -11.41 19.23 -4.57
N LEU A 77 -10.46 18.88 -5.44
CA LEU A 77 -9.45 17.87 -5.17
C LEU A 77 -8.11 18.52 -4.83
N GLU A 78 -7.55 18.16 -3.68
CA GLU A 78 -6.21 18.55 -3.25
C GLU A 78 -5.33 17.30 -3.25
N ILE A 79 -4.19 17.32 -3.94
CA ILE A 79 -3.27 16.17 -4.00
C ILE A 79 -2.67 15.95 -2.61
N LEU A 80 -2.86 14.75 -2.05
CA LEU A 80 -2.21 14.30 -0.83
C LEU A 80 -0.90 13.57 -1.12
N GLY A 81 -0.83 12.86 -2.24
CA GLY A 81 0.35 12.11 -2.64
C GLY A 81 0.10 11.18 -3.83
N LEU A 82 1.15 10.45 -4.20
CA LEU A 82 1.10 9.38 -5.18
C LEU A 82 1.24 8.04 -4.42
N GLY A 83 0.18 7.23 -4.42
CA GLY A 83 0.21 5.86 -3.91
C GLY A 83 0.65 4.87 -4.99
N GLY A 84 0.76 3.58 -4.63
CA GLY A 84 1.25 2.53 -5.54
C GLY A 84 0.41 2.35 -6.81
N SER A 85 -0.90 2.60 -6.73
CA SER A 85 -1.83 2.49 -7.85
C SER A 85 -2.29 3.83 -8.44
N GLY A 86 -1.79 4.97 -7.92
CA GLY A 86 -2.10 6.30 -8.47
C GLY A 86 -2.27 7.38 -7.40
N TYR A 87 -2.76 8.55 -7.83
CA TYR A 87 -2.91 9.70 -6.95
C TYR A 87 -3.95 9.48 -5.84
N ILE A 88 -3.66 10.04 -4.67
CA ILE A 88 -4.58 10.17 -3.56
C ILE A 88 -4.94 11.65 -3.41
N TYR A 89 -6.24 11.94 -3.33
CA TYR A 89 -6.74 13.30 -3.19
C TYR A 89 -7.52 13.47 -1.88
N LYS A 90 -7.39 14.62 -1.26
CA LYS A 90 -8.33 15.09 -0.24
C LYS A 90 -9.55 15.67 -0.92
N CYS A 91 -10.72 15.33 -0.40
CA CYS A 91 -12.02 15.74 -0.91
C CYS A 91 -12.83 16.47 0.19
N PRO A 92 -13.85 17.27 -0.19
CA PRO A 92 -14.76 17.90 0.78
C PRO A 92 -15.41 16.90 1.73
N GLY A 93 -15.74 17.33 2.95
CA GLY A 93 -16.40 16.46 3.94
C GLY A 93 -15.45 15.61 4.80
N GLY A 94 -14.13 15.75 4.62
CA GLY A 94 -13.15 14.98 5.38
C GLY A 94 -12.97 13.56 4.83
N PHE A 95 -12.94 13.45 3.50
CA PHE A 95 -12.70 12.20 2.80
C PHE A 95 -11.41 12.25 1.99
N ALA A 96 -10.88 11.07 1.69
CA ALA A 96 -9.83 10.87 0.71
C ALA A 96 -10.38 10.08 -0.50
N TYR A 97 -9.83 10.34 -1.68
CA TYR A 97 -10.13 9.65 -2.94
C TYR A 97 -8.86 8.97 -3.45
N LYS A 98 -8.85 7.64 -3.47
CA LYS A 98 -7.81 6.81 -4.12
C LYS A 98 -8.26 6.47 -5.53
N VAL A 99 -7.48 6.85 -6.54
CA VAL A 99 -7.71 6.42 -7.93
C VAL A 99 -7.24 4.97 -8.10
N HIS A 100 -7.86 4.23 -9.01
CA HIS A 100 -7.50 2.85 -9.38
C HIS A 100 -7.63 1.79 -8.27
N ALA A 101 -8.41 2.07 -7.21
CA ALA A 101 -8.75 1.07 -6.20
C ALA A 101 -9.54 -0.10 -6.82
N SER A 102 -9.09 -1.32 -6.55
CA SER A 102 -9.72 -2.55 -7.05
C SER A 102 -10.90 -2.98 -6.17
N GLN A 103 -11.82 -3.77 -6.72
CA GLN A 103 -12.91 -4.34 -5.91
C GLN A 103 -12.36 -5.26 -4.80
N ARG A 104 -11.32 -6.02 -5.12
CA ARG A 104 -10.59 -6.88 -4.18
C ARG A 104 -10.05 -6.10 -2.98
N GLU A 105 -9.40 -4.96 -3.23
CA GLU A 105 -8.90 -4.08 -2.17
C GLU A 105 -10.03 -3.63 -1.25
N VAL A 106 -11.16 -3.16 -1.83
CA VAL A 106 -12.33 -2.71 -1.07
C VAL A 106 -12.88 -3.84 -0.18
N ASP A 107 -12.89 -5.08 -0.67
CA ASP A 107 -13.38 -6.22 0.10
C ASP A 107 -12.47 -6.56 1.28
N PHE A 108 -11.15 -6.50 1.10
CA PHE A 108 -10.20 -6.65 2.23
C PHE A 108 -10.32 -5.51 3.24
N MET A 109 -10.44 -4.26 2.80
CA MET A 109 -10.64 -3.12 3.71
C MET A 109 -11.89 -3.30 4.58
N LYS A 110 -12.99 -3.78 4.00
CA LYS A 110 -14.23 -4.07 4.76
C LYS A 110 -14.07 -5.24 5.71
N ALA A 111 -13.42 -6.32 5.25
CA ALA A 111 -13.18 -7.51 6.06
C ALA A 111 -12.25 -7.22 7.25
N ALA A 112 -11.30 -6.31 7.07
CA ALA A 112 -10.38 -5.82 8.11
C ALA A 112 -11.09 -4.94 9.18
N GLY A 113 -12.27 -4.39 8.85
CA GLY A 113 -13.08 -3.62 9.81
C GLY A 113 -12.32 -2.42 10.39
N ASP A 114 -12.24 -2.35 11.72
CA ASP A 114 -11.58 -1.23 12.42
C ASP A 114 -10.04 -1.24 12.31
N CYS A 115 -9.46 -2.28 11.69
CA CYS A 115 -8.05 -2.32 11.34
C CYS A 115 -7.73 -1.58 10.03
N SER A 116 -8.73 -1.26 9.19
CA SER A 116 -8.55 -0.52 7.93
C SER A 116 -9.19 0.86 8.02
N VAL A 117 -8.62 1.85 7.32
CA VAL A 117 -9.37 3.07 7.01
C VAL A 117 -10.69 2.73 6.33
N THR A 118 -11.75 3.45 6.68
CA THR A 118 -13.11 3.04 6.29
C THR A 118 -13.39 3.39 4.82
N PRO A 119 -13.72 2.43 3.95
CA PRO A 119 -14.20 2.72 2.60
C PRO A 119 -15.64 3.24 2.65
N PHE A 120 -15.90 4.41 2.05
CA PHE A 120 -17.21 5.08 2.04
C PHE A 120 -17.97 4.93 0.73
N SER A 121 -17.31 4.98 -0.42
CA SER A 121 -18.00 4.86 -1.72
C SER A 121 -17.07 4.36 -2.80
N ARG A 122 -17.57 3.46 -3.66
CA ARG A 122 -16.85 3.03 -4.86
C ARG A 122 -17.07 4.05 -5.97
N VAL A 123 -16.00 4.43 -6.65
CA VAL A 123 -16.05 5.39 -7.75
C VAL A 123 -16.02 4.64 -9.07
N MET A 124 -17.06 4.84 -9.87
CA MET A 124 -17.22 4.19 -11.17
C MET A 124 -17.16 5.24 -12.29
N ARG A 125 -16.48 4.92 -13.38
CA ARG A 125 -16.48 5.72 -14.60
C ARG A 125 -17.55 5.19 -15.54
N ASN A 126 -18.36 6.08 -16.11
CA ASN A 126 -19.28 5.70 -17.18
C ASN A 126 -18.55 5.69 -18.52
N VAL A 127 -18.37 4.51 -19.10
CA VAL A 127 -17.80 4.31 -20.43
C VAL A 127 -18.89 3.75 -21.34
N HIS A 128 -19.47 4.61 -22.17
CA HIS A 128 -20.54 4.24 -23.12
C HIS A 128 -21.74 3.52 -22.47
N GLY A 129 -22.16 3.95 -21.28
CA GLY A 129 -23.27 3.34 -20.54
C GLY A 129 -22.87 2.19 -19.61
N VAL A 130 -21.60 1.78 -19.62
CA VAL A 130 -21.05 0.74 -18.74
C VAL A 130 -20.29 1.39 -17.60
N LEU A 131 -20.61 1.01 -16.36
CA LEU A 131 -19.89 1.47 -15.18
C LEU A 131 -18.66 0.60 -14.94
N VAL A 132 -17.48 1.22 -14.98
CA VAL A 132 -16.19 0.55 -14.74
C VAL A 132 -15.57 1.08 -13.44
N PRO A 133 -15.09 0.23 -12.52
CA PRO A 133 -14.39 0.68 -11.31
C PRO A 133 -13.17 1.54 -11.64
N CYS A 134 -13.01 2.66 -10.94
CA CYS A 134 -11.87 3.56 -11.15
C CYS A 134 -11.35 4.22 -9.87
N GLY A 135 -11.91 3.91 -8.70
CA GLY A 135 -11.36 4.36 -7.43
C GLY A 135 -12.31 4.20 -6.25
N LEU A 136 -11.92 4.81 -5.13
CA LEU A 136 -12.54 4.64 -3.82
C LEU A 136 -12.51 5.96 -3.05
N ILE A 137 -13.66 6.36 -2.49
CA ILE A 137 -13.76 7.36 -1.43
C ILE A 137 -13.63 6.64 -0.09
N MET A 138 -12.78 7.15 0.80
CA MET A 138 -12.50 6.59 2.12
C MET A 138 -12.33 7.69 3.18
N GLU A 139 -12.27 7.29 4.45
CA GLU A 139 -11.98 8.18 5.57
C GLU A 139 -10.68 8.96 5.30
N LEU A 140 -10.70 10.30 5.51
CA LEU A 140 -9.46 11.06 5.50
C LEU A 140 -8.68 10.78 6.79
N ALA A 141 -7.47 10.26 6.64
CA ALA A 141 -6.53 10.01 7.72
C ALA A 141 -5.15 10.61 7.40
N THR A 142 -4.32 10.79 8.42
CA THR A 142 -2.99 11.40 8.27
C THR A 142 -1.94 10.31 8.14
N PRO A 143 -1.06 10.35 7.11
CA PRO A 143 0.06 9.42 7.00
C PRO A 143 0.91 9.39 8.26
N PHE A 144 1.19 8.19 8.77
CA PHE A 144 2.06 8.02 9.91
C PHE A 144 3.51 8.30 9.49
N ASN A 145 4.11 9.32 10.12
CA ASN A 145 5.51 9.66 9.90
C ASN A 145 6.32 9.35 11.16
N PHE A 146 7.01 8.22 11.14
CA PHE A 146 7.80 7.74 12.27
C PHE A 146 8.90 8.72 12.69
N LYS A 147 9.46 9.51 11.76
CA LYS A 147 10.50 10.51 12.05
C LYS A 147 10.00 11.66 12.91
N LEU A 148 8.68 11.88 12.96
CA LEU A 148 8.05 12.94 13.75
C LEU A 148 7.56 12.44 15.12
N VAL A 149 7.71 11.16 15.44
CA VAL A 149 7.25 10.61 16.72
C VAL A 149 8.27 10.93 17.83
N PRO A 150 7.88 11.69 18.87
CA PRO A 150 8.75 11.97 20.00
C PRO A 150 9.16 10.69 20.73
N SER A 151 10.38 10.66 21.29
CA SER A 151 10.94 9.46 21.92
C SER A 151 10.05 8.88 23.02
N GLU A 152 9.38 9.74 23.79
CA GLU A 152 8.45 9.37 24.86
C GLU A 152 7.16 8.69 24.35
N GLU A 153 6.77 8.90 23.09
CA GLU A 153 5.57 8.31 22.48
C GLU A 153 5.86 7.00 21.73
N ARG A 154 7.14 6.74 21.37
CA ARG A 154 7.53 5.60 20.53
C ARG A 154 7.07 4.25 21.09
N ALA A 155 7.13 4.07 22.41
CA ALA A 155 6.69 2.84 23.05
C ALA A 155 5.18 2.59 22.83
N THR A 156 4.36 3.62 23.06
CA THR A 156 2.90 3.55 22.85
C THR A 156 2.56 3.31 21.39
N VAL A 157 3.23 4.01 20.47
CA VAL A 157 3.01 3.86 19.04
C VAL A 157 3.41 2.46 18.55
N LYS A 158 4.55 1.93 19.01
CA LYS A 158 4.99 0.57 18.72
C LYS A 158 3.98 -0.46 19.21
N ASP A 159 3.49 -0.34 20.45
CA ASP A 159 2.47 -1.24 20.97
C ASP A 159 1.17 -1.14 20.16
N GLU A 160 0.77 0.06 19.71
CA GLU A 160 -0.39 0.26 18.86
C GLU A 160 -0.22 -0.40 17.49
N MET A 161 0.95 -0.28 16.85
CA MET A 161 1.26 -0.94 15.57
C MET A 161 1.22 -2.48 15.71
N ILE A 162 1.80 -3.02 16.79
CA ILE A 162 1.77 -4.46 17.08
C ILE A 162 0.33 -4.93 17.25
N ASN A 163 -0.44 -4.28 18.12
CA ASN A 163 -1.82 -4.64 18.39
C ASN A 163 -2.69 -4.54 17.13
N LEU A 164 -2.45 -3.57 16.25
CA LEU A 164 -3.19 -3.41 15.00
C LEU A 164 -2.96 -4.60 14.05
N VAL A 165 -1.71 -4.98 13.82
CA VAL A 165 -1.36 -6.11 12.95
C VAL A 165 -1.84 -7.44 13.55
N GLU A 166 -1.68 -7.63 14.86
CA GLU A 166 -2.16 -8.85 15.55
C GLU A 166 -3.68 -8.99 15.47
N ARG A 167 -4.45 -7.90 15.64
CA ARG A 167 -5.91 -7.92 15.46
C ARG A 167 -6.33 -8.22 14.03
N LEU A 168 -5.59 -7.76 13.03
CA LEU A 168 -5.85 -8.08 11.63
C LEU A 168 -5.67 -9.60 11.38
N HIS A 169 -4.58 -10.16 11.89
CA HIS A 169 -4.26 -11.59 11.80
C HIS A 169 -5.27 -12.45 12.57
N SER A 170 -5.68 -12.02 13.76
CA SER A 170 -6.62 -12.74 14.62
C SER A 170 -8.09 -12.41 14.35
N SER A 171 -8.37 -11.60 13.33
CA SER A 171 -9.75 -11.29 12.94
C SER A 171 -10.49 -12.56 12.58
N LYS A 172 -11.83 -12.53 12.58
CA LYS A 172 -12.66 -13.72 12.30
C LYS A 172 -12.29 -14.42 11.00
N VAL A 173 -11.80 -13.65 10.03
CA VAL A 173 -11.47 -14.10 8.68
C VAL A 173 -9.97 -14.35 8.50
N GLY A 174 -9.13 -13.77 9.37
CA GLY A 174 -7.68 -13.87 9.35
C GLY A 174 -7.07 -13.29 8.08
N ILE A 175 -6.54 -12.08 8.14
CA ILE A 175 -5.97 -11.40 6.96
C ILE A 175 -4.47 -11.20 7.17
N VAL A 176 -3.66 -11.53 6.17
CA VAL A 176 -2.29 -11.04 6.02
C VAL A 176 -2.34 -9.78 5.16
N HIS A 177 -1.72 -8.69 5.60
CA HIS A 177 -1.68 -7.45 4.83
C HIS A 177 -0.71 -7.54 3.64
N GLY A 178 0.46 -8.14 3.85
CA GLY A 178 1.44 -8.43 2.82
C GLY A 178 2.35 -7.28 2.38
N ASP A 179 2.12 -6.08 2.92
CA ASP A 179 2.88 -4.85 2.64
C ASP A 179 2.88 -3.92 3.87
N ILE A 180 3.24 -4.47 5.04
CA ILE A 180 3.37 -3.66 6.26
C ILE A 180 4.59 -2.74 6.14
N LYS A 181 4.37 -1.43 6.23
CA LYS A 181 5.40 -0.39 6.21
C LYS A 181 4.85 0.90 6.81
N PRO A 182 5.67 1.85 7.31
CA PRO A 182 5.15 3.06 7.94
C PRO A 182 4.17 3.85 7.07
N ALA A 183 4.40 3.91 5.76
CA ALA A 183 3.54 4.61 4.80
C ALA A 183 2.10 4.03 4.72
N ASN A 184 1.91 2.76 5.13
CA ASN A 184 0.60 2.10 5.15
C ASN A 184 -0.09 2.20 6.52
N PHE A 185 0.53 2.80 7.53
CA PHE A 185 -0.15 3.17 8.78
C PHE A 185 -0.67 4.61 8.66
N LEU A 186 -1.95 4.81 8.97
CA LEU A 186 -2.61 6.11 8.97
C LEU A 186 -3.19 6.42 10.35
N ARG A 187 -2.97 7.64 10.83
CA ARG A 187 -3.59 8.18 12.05
C ARG A 187 -4.97 8.74 11.69
N CYS A 188 -6.02 8.08 12.16
CA CYS A 188 -7.40 8.48 11.92
C CYS A 188 -7.85 9.60 12.87
N ARG A 189 -9.02 10.20 12.60
CA ARG A 189 -9.55 11.34 13.36
C ARG A 189 -9.80 11.04 14.84
N ASP A 190 -10.07 9.79 15.16
CA ASP A 190 -10.27 9.30 16.53
C ASP A 190 -8.94 9.02 17.26
N GLY A 191 -7.81 9.34 16.64
CA GLY A 191 -6.47 9.17 17.21
C GLY A 191 -5.90 7.76 17.08
N LYS A 192 -6.63 6.82 16.47
CA LYS A 192 -6.17 5.44 16.30
C LYS A 192 -5.41 5.25 14.99
N LEU A 193 -4.42 4.35 15.02
CA LEU A 193 -3.79 3.83 13.82
C LEU A 193 -4.71 2.83 13.12
N ARG A 194 -4.77 2.95 11.79
CA ARG A 194 -5.39 1.99 10.88
C ARG A 194 -4.48 1.76 9.69
N LEU A 195 -4.62 0.61 9.05
CA LEU A 195 -3.92 0.28 7.83
C LEU A 195 -4.66 0.83 6.61
N CYS A 196 -3.90 1.06 5.54
CA CYS A 196 -4.42 1.30 4.20
C CYS A 196 -3.65 0.45 3.19
N ASP A 197 -4.12 0.43 1.95
CA ASP A 197 -3.46 -0.22 0.82
C ASP A 197 -3.44 -1.77 0.93
N PHE A 198 -4.62 -2.36 0.81
CA PHE A 198 -4.82 -3.82 0.91
C PHE A 198 -4.62 -4.54 -0.44
N ASP A 199 -3.95 -3.92 -1.40
CA ASP A 199 -3.73 -4.50 -2.74
C ASP A 199 -2.97 -5.84 -2.66
N SER A 200 -2.05 -5.97 -1.70
CA SER A 200 -1.26 -7.19 -1.46
C SER A 200 -1.84 -8.16 -0.43
N ALA A 201 -2.97 -7.80 0.18
CA ALA A 201 -3.56 -8.57 1.27
C ALA A 201 -4.09 -9.92 0.81
N ARG A 202 -4.16 -10.89 1.71
CA ARG A 202 -4.80 -12.20 1.46
C ARG A 202 -5.37 -12.79 2.74
N LEU A 203 -6.24 -13.80 2.60
CA LEU A 203 -6.69 -14.55 3.78
C LEU A 203 -5.61 -15.53 4.23
N ILE A 204 -5.47 -15.71 5.54
CA ILE A 204 -4.56 -16.71 6.14
C ILE A 204 -5.00 -18.13 5.76
N ALA A 205 -6.31 -18.36 5.69
CA ALA A 205 -6.91 -19.64 5.36
C ALA A 205 -6.97 -19.92 3.84
N ASP A 206 -6.49 -19.01 3.00
CA ASP A 206 -6.47 -19.22 1.56
C ASP A 206 -5.42 -20.28 1.20
N GLU A 207 -5.88 -21.43 0.73
CA GLU A 207 -5.02 -22.54 0.29
C GLU A 207 -4.56 -22.34 -1.15
N ASP A 208 -5.26 -21.51 -1.94
CA ASP A 208 -4.84 -21.16 -3.28
C ASP A 208 -3.75 -20.10 -3.20
N THR A 209 -2.55 -20.51 -3.59
CA THR A 209 -1.35 -19.67 -3.64
C THR A 209 -0.90 -19.41 -5.06
N GLU A 210 -1.54 -20.08 -6.03
CA GLU A 210 -1.24 -19.92 -7.45
C GLU A 210 -1.91 -18.63 -7.95
N GLY A 211 -1.12 -17.70 -8.48
CA GLY A 211 -1.64 -16.45 -9.04
C GLY A 211 -1.93 -15.35 -8.01
N TRP A 212 -1.26 -15.36 -6.85
CA TRP A 212 -1.21 -14.15 -6.02
C TRP A 212 -0.54 -13.02 -6.83
N GLU A 213 -1.32 -11.97 -7.08
CA GLU A 213 -0.89 -10.74 -7.74
C GLU A 213 -0.94 -9.62 -6.71
N GLY A 214 0.23 -9.12 -6.31
CA GLY A 214 0.33 -8.02 -5.37
C GLY A 214 1.65 -7.28 -5.51
N PHE A 215 1.62 -5.98 -5.23
CA PHE A 215 2.81 -5.14 -5.24
C PHE A 215 3.59 -5.30 -3.93
N VAL A 216 4.90 -5.47 -4.02
CA VAL A 216 5.75 -5.59 -2.83
C VAL A 216 6.63 -4.35 -2.67
N SER A 217 6.74 -3.87 -1.44
CA SER A 217 7.79 -2.92 -1.08
C SER A 217 9.02 -3.70 -0.67
N GLU A 218 9.97 -3.89 -1.61
CA GLU A 218 11.11 -4.81 -1.45
C GLU A 218 11.89 -4.63 -0.16
N ARG A 219 12.07 -3.38 0.32
CA ARG A 219 12.78 -3.05 1.57
C ARG A 219 12.18 -3.69 2.83
N TYR A 220 10.91 -4.08 2.77
CA TYR A 220 10.18 -4.71 3.87
C TYR A 220 9.95 -6.21 3.63
N VAL A 221 10.40 -6.76 2.50
CA VAL A 221 10.26 -8.17 2.17
C VAL A 221 11.19 -9.01 3.04
N ALA A 222 10.63 -10.05 3.64
CA ALA A 222 11.39 -11.04 4.39
C ALA A 222 12.28 -11.86 3.43
N PRO A 223 13.56 -12.12 3.75
CA PRO A 223 14.42 -13.01 2.95
C PRO A 223 13.78 -14.38 2.68
N SER A 224 13.02 -14.92 3.63
CA SER A 224 12.31 -16.20 3.45
C SER A 224 11.26 -16.20 2.33
N ARG A 225 10.78 -15.03 1.90
CA ARG A 225 9.77 -14.87 0.83
C ARG A 225 10.37 -15.09 -0.57
N GLY A 226 11.70 -15.03 -0.66
CA GLY A 226 12.49 -15.32 -1.85
C GLY A 226 12.40 -14.26 -2.95
N PHE A 227 13.43 -14.21 -3.79
CA PHE A 227 13.54 -13.34 -4.97
C PHE A 227 13.63 -14.20 -6.26
N PRO A 228 13.17 -13.73 -7.43
CA PRO A 228 12.42 -12.50 -7.73
C PRO A 228 10.89 -12.66 -7.67
N LYS A 229 10.41 -13.89 -7.44
CA LYS A 229 8.96 -14.18 -7.57
C LYS A 229 8.13 -13.72 -6.38
N TYR A 230 8.74 -13.51 -5.21
CA TYR A 230 8.10 -13.16 -3.95
C TYR A 230 6.81 -13.96 -3.70
N GLY A 231 6.93 -15.13 -3.09
CA GLY A 231 5.75 -15.97 -2.79
C GLY A 231 4.65 -15.19 -2.03
N PRO A 232 3.42 -15.73 -1.97
CA PRO A 232 2.32 -15.06 -1.27
C PRO A 232 2.69 -14.77 0.20
N PRO A 233 2.29 -13.61 0.74
CA PRO A 233 2.68 -13.21 2.07
C PRO A 233 2.03 -14.10 3.14
N THR A 234 2.75 -14.28 4.24
CA THR A 234 2.30 -14.99 5.44
C THR A 234 2.30 -14.06 6.65
N VAL A 235 1.70 -14.53 7.75
CA VAL A 235 1.76 -13.85 9.06
C VAL A 235 3.20 -13.56 9.49
N ARG A 236 4.14 -14.45 9.16
CA ARG A 236 5.56 -14.25 9.45
C ARG A 236 6.14 -13.08 8.66
N ASP A 237 5.76 -12.92 7.40
CA ASP A 237 6.23 -11.82 6.54
C ASP A 237 5.71 -10.46 7.03
N ASP A 238 4.44 -10.38 7.44
CA ASP A 238 3.90 -9.17 8.10
C ASP A 238 4.66 -8.83 9.39
N ASN A 239 5.01 -9.84 10.19
CA ASN A 239 5.77 -9.65 11.43
C ASN A 239 7.21 -9.20 11.18
N TYR A 240 7.85 -9.71 10.12
CA TYR A 240 9.17 -9.24 9.67
C TYR A 240 9.10 -7.77 9.26
N ALA A 241 8.15 -7.43 8.39
CA ALA A 241 7.95 -6.08 7.88
C ALA A 241 7.57 -5.08 8.99
N LEU A 242 6.79 -5.52 9.97
CA LEU A 242 6.50 -4.76 11.19
C LEU A 242 7.75 -4.54 12.05
N ALA A 243 8.66 -5.51 12.12
CA ALA A 243 9.93 -5.35 12.86
C ALA A 243 10.86 -4.33 12.18
N ILE A 244 10.92 -4.30 10.84
CA ILE A 244 11.59 -3.22 10.09
C ILE A 244 10.94 -1.87 10.40
N SER A 245 9.61 -1.78 10.35
CA SER A 245 8.88 -0.54 10.64
C SER A 245 9.11 -0.02 12.07
N ILE A 246 9.23 -0.93 13.04
CA ILE A 246 9.57 -0.59 14.44
C ILE A 246 11.03 -0.16 14.55
N TRP A 247 11.94 -0.80 13.81
CA TRP A 247 13.32 -0.34 13.75
C TRP A 247 13.39 1.11 13.26
N GLU A 248 12.70 1.45 12.15
CA GLU A 248 12.63 2.82 11.61
C GLU A 248 12.04 3.80 12.65
N LEU A 249 11.03 3.38 13.40
CA LEU A 249 10.44 4.19 14.48
C LEU A 249 11.44 4.55 15.59
N TYR A 250 12.30 3.60 15.98
CA TYR A 250 13.23 3.80 17.09
C TYR A 250 14.55 4.46 16.66
N THR A 251 15.03 4.19 15.46
CA THR A 251 16.28 4.78 14.94
C THR A 251 16.03 6.13 14.26
N GLY A 252 14.84 6.34 13.68
CA GLY A 252 14.54 7.49 12.81
C GLY A 252 15.17 7.39 11.42
N ASN A 253 15.86 6.28 11.11
CA ASN A 253 16.52 6.02 9.85
C ASN A 253 15.56 5.34 8.87
N ASP A 254 15.78 5.53 7.56
CA ASP A 254 15.08 4.77 6.52
C ASP A 254 15.76 3.42 6.34
N ALA A 255 15.00 2.33 6.42
CA ALA A 255 15.55 0.99 6.27
C ALA A 255 15.98 0.73 4.82
N LEU A 256 17.19 0.16 4.66
CA LEU A 256 17.71 -0.40 3.40
C LEU A 256 17.55 0.55 2.19
N ILE A 257 17.75 1.85 2.42
CA ILE A 257 17.72 2.83 1.34
C ILE A 257 18.98 2.70 0.49
N ASP A 258 18.83 2.82 -0.84
CA ASP A 258 19.92 2.73 -1.82
C ASP A 258 20.71 1.41 -1.81
N GLU A 259 20.17 0.35 -1.19
CA GLU A 259 20.74 -1.01 -1.20
C GLU A 259 20.29 -1.81 -2.43
N ASP A 260 21.13 -2.76 -2.87
CA ASP A 260 20.74 -3.78 -3.83
C ASP A 260 19.88 -4.84 -3.14
N MET A 261 18.56 -4.76 -3.33
CA MET A 261 17.62 -5.64 -2.67
C MET A 261 17.73 -7.11 -3.11
N GLU A 262 18.21 -7.39 -4.33
CA GLU A 262 18.46 -8.77 -4.76
C GLU A 262 19.56 -9.39 -3.92
N GLU A 263 20.68 -8.67 -3.76
CA GLU A 263 21.80 -9.12 -2.92
C GLU A 263 21.37 -9.23 -1.45
N VAL A 264 20.69 -8.21 -0.91
CA VAL A 264 20.22 -8.20 0.48
C VAL A 264 19.34 -9.42 0.78
N LEU A 265 18.37 -9.72 -0.08
CA LEU A 265 17.45 -10.84 0.13
C LEU A 265 18.13 -12.20 -0.05
N ASN A 266 18.99 -12.36 -1.06
CA ASN A 266 19.71 -13.61 -1.32
C ASN A 266 20.70 -13.95 -0.19
N ASP A 267 21.39 -12.94 0.34
CA ASP A 267 22.32 -13.12 1.45
C ASP A 267 21.62 -13.20 2.80
N GLY A 268 20.33 -12.85 2.87
CA GLY A 268 19.57 -12.75 4.11
C GLY A 268 20.06 -11.60 5.00
N ARG A 269 20.60 -10.53 4.40
CA ARG A 269 20.93 -9.28 5.11
C ARG A 269 19.65 -8.56 5.52
N THR A 270 19.77 -7.65 6.48
CA THR A 270 18.68 -6.80 6.98
C THR A 270 19.28 -5.57 7.68
N VAL A 271 18.43 -4.75 8.30
CA VAL A 271 18.84 -3.58 9.09
C VAL A 271 19.77 -3.94 10.25
N ASP A 272 20.66 -3.02 10.62
CA ASP A 272 21.53 -3.21 11.79
C ASP A 272 20.73 -3.06 13.09
N VAL A 273 20.45 -4.20 13.74
CA VAL A 273 19.70 -4.21 15.00
C VAL A 273 20.46 -3.57 16.15
N ASP A 274 21.78 -3.43 16.08
CA ASP A 274 22.57 -2.83 17.16
C ASP A 274 22.43 -1.30 17.22
N GLU A 275 21.82 -0.67 16.20
CA GLU A 275 21.35 0.73 16.28
C GLU A 275 20.22 0.94 17.30
N LEU A 276 19.53 -0.14 17.73
CA LEU A 276 18.48 -0.05 18.75
C LEU A 276 19.10 0.00 20.15
N GLU A 277 19.04 1.16 20.80
CA GLU A 277 19.60 1.36 22.15
C GLU A 277 18.92 0.48 23.22
N ASP A 278 17.60 0.37 23.17
CA ASP A 278 16.82 -0.43 24.12
C ASP A 278 16.97 -1.94 23.84
N GLN A 279 17.44 -2.67 24.86
CA GLN A 279 17.75 -4.09 24.75
C GLN A 279 16.52 -4.97 24.52
N ASP A 280 15.36 -4.62 25.10
CA ASP A 280 14.13 -5.39 24.95
C ASP A 280 13.56 -5.20 23.55
N ILE A 281 13.55 -3.95 23.05
CA ILE A 281 13.17 -3.64 21.67
C ILE A 281 14.11 -4.32 20.68
N ARG A 282 15.43 -4.26 20.92
CA ARG A 282 16.43 -4.94 20.10
C ARG A 282 16.17 -6.45 20.02
N ASN A 283 15.92 -7.10 21.15
CA ASN A 283 15.65 -8.52 21.21
C ASN A 283 14.36 -8.90 20.48
N PHE A 284 13.32 -8.07 20.65
CA PHE A 284 12.05 -8.24 19.95
C PHE A 284 12.20 -8.14 18.43
N VAL A 285 12.83 -7.07 17.93
CA VAL A 285 13.08 -6.85 16.49
C VAL A 285 13.94 -7.99 15.93
N ARG A 286 15.07 -8.30 16.58
CA ARG A 286 15.98 -9.38 16.17
C ARG A 286 15.26 -10.71 15.99
N LYS A 287 14.39 -11.09 16.94
CA LYS A 287 13.64 -12.34 16.85
C LYS A 287 12.76 -12.39 15.60
N ARG A 288 11.97 -11.35 15.35
CA ARG A 288 11.06 -11.30 14.19
C ARG A 288 11.80 -11.25 12.86
N LEU A 289 12.92 -10.53 12.79
CA LEU A 289 13.78 -10.53 11.60
C LEU A 289 14.34 -11.92 11.29
N ARG A 290 14.81 -12.64 12.32
CA ARG A 290 15.27 -14.04 12.17
C ARG A 290 14.16 -15.00 11.77
N ASP A 291 12.96 -14.84 12.34
CA ASP A 291 11.81 -15.66 11.98
C ASP A 291 11.46 -15.50 10.49
N GLY A 292 11.65 -14.31 9.91
CA GLY A 292 11.54 -14.03 8.47
C GLY A 292 12.78 -14.39 7.62
N GLY A 293 13.75 -15.10 8.19
CA GLY A 293 14.91 -15.63 7.45
C GLY A 293 16.13 -14.71 7.39
N ALA A 294 16.15 -13.57 8.07
CA ALA A 294 17.36 -12.74 8.12
C ALA A 294 18.46 -13.37 8.99
N LYS A 295 19.71 -13.25 8.55
CA LYS A 295 20.92 -13.72 9.23
C LYS A 295 21.41 -12.67 10.22
N VAL A 296 20.66 -12.48 11.31
CA VAL A 296 21.05 -11.60 12.41
C VAL A 296 21.73 -12.41 13.52
N GLU A 297 22.93 -12.01 13.94
CA GLU A 297 23.67 -12.70 15.00
C GLU A 297 22.86 -12.81 16.30
N ALA A 298 23.06 -13.91 17.04
CA ALA A 298 22.47 -14.08 18.37
C ALA A 298 23.08 -13.07 19.38
N PRO A 299 22.34 -12.68 20.44
CA PRO A 299 22.91 -11.82 21.48
C PRO A 299 24.18 -12.45 22.04
N LYS A 300 25.28 -11.69 22.09
CA LYS A 300 26.47 -12.09 22.84
C LYS A 300 26.16 -11.88 24.32
N PHE A 301 25.84 -12.95 25.04
CA PHE A 301 25.74 -12.92 26.49
C PHE A 301 27.18 -12.78 27.03
N TYR A 302 27.54 -11.56 27.45
CA TYR A 302 28.79 -11.27 28.17
C TYR A 302 28.57 -11.37 29.68
#